data_AF-A0A9P1KDN9-F1
#
_entry.id   AF-A0A9P1KDN9-F1
#
_cell.length_a   1.000
_cell.length_b   1.000
_cell.length_c   1.000
_cell.angle_alpha   90.00
_cell.angle_beta   90.00
_cell.angle_gamma   90.00
#
_symmetry.space_group_name_H-M   'P 1'
#
loop_
_entity.id
_entity.type
_entity.pdbx_description
1 polymer ?
#
loop_
_entity_poly.entity_id
_entity_poly.type
_entity_poly.pdbx_seq_one_letter_code
_entity_poly.pdbx_strand_id
1 'polypeptide(L)'
;MSYSLYLYGILPKTKLKSWHLQGLDNQPVYTHEIDGFIFLYSEAQQERYLASRRNLLGHEKVLEAMMQEGYRTILPLQFGLIVSDWDAVAKQLVNPYHERLKELFVKLEGNREVGVKVFWNETAELNALMEENQDLRERRDRLEGQPLSMDEVIAIGREIESNILDRENEIITAFQDGLIPLALDYVENESMTDLMIYNAAYLIPWNSEEKFSQKVEEIDNYFPKRLRIRYNNFTAPYNFTQLD
;
A
#
# COMPACT_ATOMS: atom_id res chain seq x y z
N MET A 1 9.93 13.27 35.30
CA MET A 1 9.56 13.64 33.91
C MET A 1 8.66 12.51 33.42
N SER A 2 7.43 12.81 33.03
CA SER A 2 6.56 11.80 32.43
C SER A 2 7.09 11.53 31.04
N TYR A 3 7.78 10.41 30.84
CA TYR A 3 8.27 10.04 29.52
C TYR A 3 7.09 9.56 28.69
N SER A 4 6.76 10.30 27.63
CA SER A 4 5.76 9.86 26.66
C SER A 4 6.29 8.64 25.89
N LEU A 5 5.38 7.81 25.41
CA LEU A 5 5.68 6.54 24.75
C LEU A 5 5.29 6.66 23.28
N TYR A 6 6.21 6.32 22.37
CA TYR A 6 5.92 6.22 20.95
C TYR A 6 5.50 4.79 20.62
N LEU A 7 4.34 4.61 19.99
CA LEU A 7 3.80 3.29 19.65
C LEU A 7 4.05 2.95 18.17
N TYR A 8 4.60 1.77 17.90
CA TYR A 8 4.88 1.29 16.54
C TYR A 8 3.75 0.39 16.01
N GLY A 9 3.33 -0.58 16.81
CA GLY A 9 2.38 -1.59 16.39
C GLY A 9 1.95 -2.51 17.52
N ILE A 10 0.97 -3.36 17.23
CA ILE A 10 0.35 -4.28 18.18
C ILE A 10 0.53 -5.71 17.65
N LEU A 11 0.94 -6.61 18.53
CA LEU A 11 1.07 -8.04 18.29
C LEU A 11 0.00 -8.78 19.12
N PRO A 12 -0.46 -9.96 18.67
CA PRO A 12 -1.24 -10.83 19.53
C PRO A 12 -0.36 -11.36 20.67
N LYS A 13 -0.96 -11.72 21.81
CA LYS A 13 -0.21 -12.32 22.92
C LYS A 13 0.54 -13.57 22.46
N THR A 14 1.86 -13.50 22.55
CA THR A 14 2.76 -14.60 22.19
C THR A 14 4.00 -14.58 23.07
N LYS A 15 4.73 -15.70 23.12
CA LYS A 15 5.98 -15.78 23.84
C LYS A 15 7.08 -15.13 22.99
N LEU A 16 7.47 -13.91 23.38
CA LEU A 16 8.58 -13.23 22.75
C LEU A 16 9.92 -13.81 23.20
N LYS A 17 10.80 -14.07 22.22
CA LYS A 17 12.23 -14.27 22.46
C LYS A 17 12.88 -12.93 22.84
N SER A 18 14.04 -12.98 23.48
CA SER A 18 14.84 -11.77 23.69
C SER A 18 15.38 -11.27 22.36
N TRP A 19 15.21 -9.99 22.10
CA TRP A 19 15.74 -9.28 20.93
C TRP A 19 16.31 -7.93 21.37
N HIS A 20 17.09 -7.32 20.49
CA HIS A 20 17.58 -5.95 20.65
C HIS A 20 17.31 -5.21 19.37
N LEU A 21 16.45 -4.19 19.46
CA LEU A 21 16.02 -3.39 18.32
C LEU A 21 16.06 -1.93 18.73
N GLN A 22 16.57 -1.10 17.83
CA GLN A 22 16.56 0.36 17.97
C GLN A 22 15.51 0.93 17.03
N GLY A 23 14.67 1.81 17.56
CA GLY A 23 13.64 2.53 16.82
C GLY A 23 14.05 3.97 16.54
N LEU A 24 13.06 4.86 16.61
CA LEU A 24 13.26 6.29 16.42
C LEU A 24 14.23 6.87 17.46
N ASP A 25 15.01 7.86 17.04
CA ASP A 25 16.02 8.55 17.87
C ASP A 25 17.01 7.58 18.57
N ASN A 26 17.27 6.43 17.93
CA ASN A 26 18.09 5.32 18.43
C ASN A 26 17.64 4.76 19.79
N GLN A 27 16.36 4.94 20.14
CA GLN A 27 15.82 4.45 21.40
C GLN A 27 15.60 2.94 21.32
N PRO A 28 15.93 2.19 22.39
CA PRO A 28 15.59 0.78 22.46
C PRO A 28 14.07 0.60 22.38
N VAL A 29 13.65 -0.39 21.59
CA VAL A 29 12.24 -0.79 21.48
C VAL A 29 11.95 -1.82 22.58
N TYR A 30 10.81 -1.65 23.22
CA TYR A 30 10.30 -2.48 24.30
C TYR A 30 8.91 -3.01 23.95
N THR A 31 8.41 -3.88 24.82
CA THR A 31 7.05 -4.40 24.73
C THR A 31 6.29 -4.20 26.02
N HIS A 32 4.99 -3.96 25.89
CA HIS A 32 4.07 -3.85 27.01
C HIS A 32 2.80 -4.64 26.70
N GLU A 33 2.35 -5.46 27.64
CA GLU A 33 1.15 -6.27 27.49
C GLU A 33 -0.06 -5.57 28.12
N ILE A 34 -1.14 -5.43 27.36
CA ILE A 34 -2.44 -4.96 27.84
C ILE A 34 -3.51 -5.91 27.31
N ASP A 35 -4.22 -6.57 28.22
CA ASP A 35 -5.42 -7.38 27.92
C ASP A 35 -5.24 -8.39 26.76
N GLY A 36 -4.10 -9.08 26.73
CA GLY A 36 -3.82 -10.07 25.67
C GLY A 36 -3.27 -9.50 24.36
N PHE A 37 -2.89 -8.23 24.34
CA PHE A 37 -2.20 -7.59 23.23
C PHE A 37 -0.83 -7.07 23.67
N ILE A 38 0.16 -7.19 22.79
CA ILE A 38 1.51 -6.72 23.04
C ILE A 38 1.78 -5.48 22.19
N PHE A 39 2.03 -4.35 22.83
CA PHE A 39 2.39 -3.10 22.19
C PHE A 39 3.91 -2.98 22.03
N LEU A 40 4.36 -2.71 20.82
CA LEU A 40 5.75 -2.32 20.54
C LEU A 40 5.88 -0.81 20.74
N TYR A 41 6.81 -0.40 21.59
CA TYR A 41 6.98 1.01 21.92
C TYR A 41 8.44 1.38 22.21
N SER A 42 8.74 2.67 22.19
CA SER A 42 10.01 3.22 22.71
C SER A 42 9.72 4.49 23.49
N GLU A 43 10.67 4.93 24.32
CA GLU A 43 10.58 6.25 24.95
C GLU A 43 10.61 7.34 23.87
N ALA A 44 9.62 8.21 23.86
CA ALA A 44 9.56 9.33 22.93
C ALA A 44 10.53 10.43 23.40
N GLN A 45 11.37 10.91 22.48
CA GLN A 45 12.30 12.02 22.74
C GLN A 45 11.75 13.36 22.26
N GLN A 46 10.55 13.36 21.68
CA GLN A 46 9.88 14.52 21.09
C GLN A 46 8.40 14.48 21.47
N GLU A 47 7.80 15.64 21.74
CA GLU A 47 6.35 15.75 21.96
C GLU A 47 5.55 15.45 20.70
N ARG A 48 6.15 15.66 19.52
CA ARG A 48 5.57 15.38 18.22
C ARG A 48 6.66 15.01 17.22
N TYR A 49 6.46 13.93 16.49
CA TYR A 49 7.35 13.52 15.40
C TYR A 49 6.88 14.08 14.07
N LEU A 50 7.76 14.76 13.35
CA LEU A 50 7.51 15.13 11.95
C LEU A 50 7.62 13.89 11.06
N ALA A 51 6.72 13.76 10.08
CA ALA A 51 6.69 12.69 9.07
C ALA A 51 7.81 12.86 8.03
N SER A 52 9.05 12.96 8.49
CA SER A 52 10.23 12.95 7.63
C SER A 52 10.49 11.54 7.10
N ARG A 53 11.07 11.42 5.90
CA ARG A 53 11.48 10.12 5.33
C ARG A 53 12.30 9.27 6.30
N ARG A 54 13.21 9.89 7.04
CA ARG A 54 14.03 9.21 8.05
C ARG A 54 13.16 8.57 9.14
N ASN A 55 12.19 9.31 9.66
CA ASN A 55 11.34 8.82 10.75
C ASN A 55 10.33 7.78 10.25
N LEU A 56 9.73 7.98 9.07
CA LEU A 56 8.82 6.99 8.49
C LEU A 56 9.53 5.64 8.27
N LEU A 57 10.72 5.66 7.67
CA LEU A 57 11.53 4.45 7.50
C LEU A 57 11.99 3.87 8.85
N GLY A 58 12.29 4.71 9.84
CA GLY A 58 12.65 4.24 11.18
C GLY A 58 11.52 3.51 11.88
N HIS A 59 10.28 4.00 11.72
CA HIS A 59 9.08 3.33 12.22
C HIS A 59 8.85 2.00 11.49
N GLU A 60 8.89 2.00 10.16
CA GLU A 60 8.65 0.80 9.34
C GLU A 60 9.67 -0.31 9.64
N LYS A 61 10.96 0.05 9.77
CA LYS A 61 12.04 -0.90 10.11
C LYS A 61 11.82 -1.65 11.41
N VAL A 62 11.17 -1.02 12.41
CA VAL A 62 10.88 -1.69 13.68
C VAL A 62 9.89 -2.83 13.46
N LEU A 63 8.84 -2.58 12.66
CA LEU A 63 7.82 -3.57 12.34
C LEU A 63 8.39 -4.69 11.47
N GLU A 64 9.14 -4.33 10.43
CA GLU A 64 9.83 -5.27 9.54
C GLU A 64 10.78 -6.20 10.30
N ALA A 65 11.58 -5.66 11.22
CA ALA A 65 12.48 -6.46 12.04
C ALA A 65 11.73 -7.48 12.89
N MET A 66 10.59 -7.10 13.48
CA MET A 66 9.74 -8.04 14.23
C MET A 66 9.15 -9.13 13.32
N MET A 67 8.74 -8.77 12.11
CA MET A 67 8.24 -9.74 11.12
C MET A 67 9.34 -10.73 10.69
N GLN A 68 10.58 -10.27 10.53
CA GLN A 68 11.75 -11.11 10.20
C GLN A 68 12.08 -12.11 11.32
N GLU A 69 11.89 -11.72 12.58
CA GLU A 69 12.03 -12.60 13.75
C GLU A 69 10.88 -13.63 13.87
N GLY A 70 9.90 -13.59 12.95
CA GLY A 70 8.79 -14.53 12.87
C GLY A 70 7.47 -14.00 13.44
N TYR A 71 7.43 -12.77 13.97
CA TYR A 71 6.21 -12.13 14.46
C TYR A 71 5.47 -11.44 13.30
N ARG A 72 4.92 -12.26 12.42
CA ARG A 72 4.33 -11.85 11.13
C ARG A 72 2.94 -11.24 11.27
N THR A 73 2.20 -11.67 12.29
CA THR A 73 0.86 -11.18 12.61
C THR A 73 0.99 -9.90 13.45
N ILE A 74 1.00 -8.74 12.79
CA ILE A 74 1.20 -7.43 13.43
C ILE A 74 0.18 -6.41 12.90
N LEU A 75 -0.43 -5.63 13.80
CA LEU A 75 -1.23 -4.46 13.45
C LEU A 75 -0.33 -3.23 13.52
N PRO A 76 0.09 -2.65 12.39
CA PRO A 76 0.90 -1.46 12.41
C PRO A 76 0.04 -0.26 12.85
N LEU A 77 0.57 0.56 13.76
CA LEU A 77 -0.08 1.80 14.16
C LEU A 77 0.36 2.93 13.22
N GLN A 78 -0.51 3.92 13.02
CA GLN A 78 -0.15 5.08 12.21
C GLN A 78 1.06 5.81 12.80
N PHE A 79 1.92 6.30 11.90
CA PHE A 79 3.12 7.02 12.30
C PHE A 79 2.80 8.22 13.20
N GLY A 80 3.56 8.38 14.27
CA GLY A 80 3.49 9.57 15.12
C GLY A 80 2.55 9.42 16.31
N LEU A 81 2.00 8.23 16.57
CA LEU A 81 1.19 7.96 17.75
C LEU A 81 2.04 7.98 19.01
N ILE A 82 1.81 8.98 19.86
CA ILE A 82 2.46 9.17 21.14
C ILE A 82 1.40 9.16 22.23
N VAL A 83 1.67 8.46 23.33
CA VAL A 83 0.79 8.37 24.49
C VAL A 83 1.53 8.74 25.77
N SER A 84 0.84 9.35 26.73
CA SER A 84 1.41 9.74 28.03
C SER A 84 1.47 8.60 29.03
N ASP A 85 0.55 7.64 28.91
CA ASP A 85 0.35 6.56 29.86
C ASP A 85 -0.41 5.38 29.21
N TRP A 86 -0.25 4.21 29.81
CA TRP A 86 -0.89 2.98 29.35
C TRP A 86 -2.38 2.89 29.71
N ASP A 87 -2.85 3.63 30.71
CA ASP A 87 -4.28 3.67 31.06
C ASP A 87 -5.11 4.31 29.95
N ALA A 88 -4.57 5.35 29.28
CA ALA A 88 -5.17 5.97 28.11
C ALA A 88 -5.24 4.98 26.94
N VAL A 89 -4.17 4.22 26.68
CA VAL A 89 -4.15 3.17 25.64
C VAL A 89 -5.23 2.12 25.91
N ALA A 90 -5.32 1.63 27.15
CA ALA A 90 -6.32 0.66 27.54
C ALA A 90 -7.75 1.20 27.31
N LYS A 91 -8.04 2.43 27.76
CA LYS A 91 -9.40 3.00 27.69
C LYS A 91 -9.82 3.46 26.29
N GLN A 92 -8.89 3.96 25.49
CA GLN A 92 -9.20 4.62 24.21
C GLN A 92 -8.99 3.70 23.00
N LEU A 93 -8.13 2.69 23.10
CA LEU A 93 -7.78 1.80 22.00
C LEU A 93 -8.14 0.35 22.30
N VAL A 94 -7.71 -0.21 23.44
CA VAL A 94 -7.92 -1.63 23.71
C VAL A 94 -9.38 -1.93 24.03
N ASN A 95 -9.95 -1.32 25.07
CA ASN A 95 -11.30 -1.64 25.53
C ASN A 95 -12.40 -1.40 24.46
N PRO A 96 -12.39 -0.28 23.70
CA PRO A 96 -13.43 -0.03 22.71
C PRO A 96 -13.33 -0.95 21.47
N TYR A 97 -12.12 -1.36 21.11
CA TYR A 97 -11.84 -2.12 19.87
C TYR A 97 -11.36 -3.56 20.14
N HIS A 98 -11.51 -4.07 21.36
CA HIS A 98 -10.94 -5.35 21.78
C HIS A 98 -11.32 -6.53 20.86
N GLU A 99 -12.61 -6.69 20.58
CA GLU A 99 -13.08 -7.76 19.68
C GLU A 99 -12.62 -7.54 18.24
N ARG A 100 -12.64 -6.28 17.78
CA ARG A 100 -12.17 -5.93 16.43
C ARG A 100 -10.67 -6.22 16.25
N LEU A 101 -9.84 -5.91 17.24
CA LEU A 101 -8.42 -6.25 17.26
C LEU A 101 -8.21 -7.76 17.10
N LYS A 102 -8.99 -8.58 17.83
CA LYS A 102 -8.93 -10.04 17.70
C LYS A 102 -9.31 -10.52 16.30
N GLU A 103 -10.40 -10.00 15.73
CA GLU A 103 -10.82 -10.33 14.37
C GLU A 103 -9.74 -10.00 13.34
N LEU A 104 -9.10 -8.83 13.46
CA LEU A 104 -8.00 -8.44 12.58
C LEU A 104 -6.81 -9.38 12.72
N PHE A 105 -6.44 -9.78 13.94
CA PHE A 105 -5.36 -10.76 14.12
C PHE A 105 -5.68 -12.12 13.50
N VAL A 106 -6.91 -12.60 13.63
CA VAL A 106 -7.36 -13.84 12.96
C VAL A 106 -7.28 -13.71 11.45
N LYS A 107 -7.69 -12.56 10.89
CA LYS A 107 -7.58 -12.28 9.45
C LYS A 107 -6.14 -12.27 8.96
N LEU A 108 -5.21 -11.74 9.75
CA LEU A 108 -3.80 -11.59 9.37
C LEU A 108 -2.95 -12.84 9.64
N GLU A 109 -3.44 -13.77 10.48
CA GLU A 109 -2.68 -14.95 10.86
C GLU A 109 -2.32 -15.81 9.64
N GLY A 110 -1.02 -16.07 9.47
CA GLY A 110 -0.49 -16.86 8.35
C GLY A 110 -0.48 -16.12 6.99
N ASN A 111 -0.88 -14.86 6.97
CA ASN A 111 -1.01 -14.05 5.76
C ASN A 111 0.03 -12.91 5.73
N ARG A 112 0.24 -12.31 4.56
CA ARG A 112 1.08 -11.13 4.34
C ARG A 112 0.41 -10.17 3.38
N GLU A 113 0.70 -8.89 3.56
CA GLU A 113 0.39 -7.89 2.56
C GLU A 113 1.47 -7.87 1.47
N VAL A 114 1.04 -7.80 0.21
CA VAL A 114 1.89 -7.46 -0.93
C VAL A 114 1.26 -6.30 -1.71
N GLY A 115 2.08 -5.39 -2.22
CA GLY A 115 1.65 -4.23 -3.00
C GLY A 115 2.07 -4.33 -4.46
N VAL A 116 1.15 -4.01 -5.37
CA VAL A 116 1.41 -3.92 -6.81
C VAL A 116 1.09 -2.50 -7.27
N LYS A 117 2.08 -1.82 -7.84
CA LYS A 117 1.90 -0.52 -8.49
C LYS A 117 2.30 -0.62 -9.95
N VAL A 118 1.40 -0.22 -10.83
CA VAL A 118 1.61 -0.24 -12.28
C VAL A 118 1.70 1.19 -12.78
N PHE A 119 2.76 1.45 -13.53
CA PHE A 119 3.00 2.72 -14.18
C PHE A 119 3.10 2.51 -15.67
N TRP A 120 2.63 3.48 -16.43
CA TRP A 120 2.80 3.51 -17.88
C TRP A 120 3.37 4.85 -18.34
N ASN A 121 3.71 4.95 -19.62
CA ASN A 121 4.07 6.20 -20.25
C ASN A 121 2.89 6.67 -21.11
N GLU A 122 2.09 7.58 -20.56
CA GLU A 122 0.90 8.12 -21.22
C GLU A 122 1.20 8.69 -22.62
N THR A 123 2.33 9.39 -22.78
CA THR A 123 2.72 9.92 -24.10
C THR A 123 3.03 8.80 -25.10
N ALA A 124 3.67 7.73 -24.66
CA ALA A 124 3.93 6.57 -25.53
C ALA A 124 2.64 5.85 -25.91
N GLU A 125 1.70 5.73 -24.97
CA GLU A 125 0.38 5.11 -25.20
C GLU A 125 -0.50 5.95 -26.12
N LEU A 126 -0.48 7.27 -25.96
CA LEU A 126 -1.14 8.20 -26.89
C LEU A 126 -0.56 8.09 -28.29
N ASN A 127 0.77 8.03 -28.44
CA ASN A 127 1.40 7.87 -29.75
C ASN A 127 1.03 6.53 -30.39
N ALA A 128 1.05 5.43 -29.62
CA ALA A 128 0.63 4.12 -30.11
C ALA A 128 -0.85 4.13 -30.55
N LEU A 129 -1.73 4.77 -29.78
CA LEU A 129 -3.14 4.96 -30.15
C LEU A 129 -3.29 5.71 -31.48
N MET A 130 -2.51 6.79 -31.69
CA MET A 130 -2.53 7.55 -32.96
C MET A 130 -1.96 6.75 -34.14
N GLU A 131 -1.06 5.80 -33.91
CA GLU A 131 -0.53 4.92 -34.96
C GLU A 131 -1.52 3.81 -35.32
N GLU A 132 -2.24 3.27 -34.33
CA GLU A 132 -3.25 2.22 -34.51
C GLU A 132 -4.56 2.75 -35.11
N ASN A 133 -4.95 4.00 -34.80
CA ASN A 133 -6.18 4.61 -35.27
C ASN A 133 -5.91 5.77 -36.26
N GLN A 134 -5.80 5.42 -37.54
CA GLN A 134 -5.52 6.38 -38.61
C GLN A 134 -6.60 7.46 -38.77
N ASP A 135 -7.89 7.11 -38.61
CA ASP A 135 -8.99 8.09 -38.70
C ASP A 135 -8.89 9.14 -37.60
N LEU A 136 -8.69 8.71 -36.36
CA LEU A 136 -8.54 9.60 -35.21
C LEU A 136 -7.31 10.52 -35.38
N ARG A 137 -6.21 9.97 -35.88
CA ARG A 137 -5.01 10.75 -36.19
C ARG A 137 -5.27 11.79 -37.28
N GLU A 138 -5.88 11.41 -38.41
CA GLU A 138 -6.17 12.35 -39.49
C GLU A 138 -7.15 13.44 -39.05
N ARG A 139 -8.15 13.09 -38.23
CA ARG A 139 -9.08 14.07 -37.66
C ARG A 139 -8.37 15.03 -36.72
N ARG A 140 -7.44 14.54 -35.90
CA ARG A 140 -6.59 15.38 -35.04
C ARG A 140 -5.65 16.27 -35.84
N ASP A 141 -5.00 15.76 -36.89
CA ASP A 141 -4.09 16.54 -37.72
C ASP A 141 -4.84 17.63 -38.51
N ARG A 142 -6.10 17.38 -38.89
CA ARG A 142 -7.00 18.41 -39.45
C ARG A 142 -7.33 19.53 -38.45
N LEU A 143 -7.13 19.31 -37.14
CA LEU A 143 -7.28 20.35 -36.12
C LEU A 143 -6.14 21.38 -36.14
N GLU A 144 -4.95 21.00 -36.60
CA GLU A 144 -3.80 21.90 -36.64
C GLU A 144 -3.94 22.92 -37.78
N GLY A 145 -4.16 24.19 -37.43
CA GLY A 145 -4.09 25.31 -38.37
C GLY A 145 -5.40 25.67 -39.10
N GLN A 146 -6.54 25.10 -38.71
CA GLN A 146 -7.86 25.47 -39.25
C GLN A 146 -8.74 26.19 -38.21
N PRO A 147 -9.63 27.11 -38.62
CA PRO A 147 -10.63 27.70 -37.73
C PRO A 147 -11.77 26.70 -37.52
N LEU A 148 -11.58 25.74 -36.61
CA LEU A 148 -12.61 24.77 -36.26
C LEU A 148 -13.56 25.30 -35.18
N SER A 149 -14.74 24.70 -35.13
CA SER A 149 -15.68 24.97 -34.05
C SER A 149 -15.16 24.37 -32.73
N MET A 150 -15.42 25.05 -31.61
CA MET A 150 -15.05 24.56 -30.27
C MET A 150 -15.58 23.14 -30.01
N ASP A 151 -16.76 22.82 -30.56
CA ASP A 151 -17.41 21.52 -30.40
C ASP A 151 -16.63 20.37 -31.06
N GLU A 152 -16.01 20.61 -32.22
CA GLU A 152 -15.19 19.60 -32.93
C GLU A 152 -13.90 19.29 -32.16
N VAL A 153 -13.25 20.31 -31.60
CA VAL A 153 -12.05 20.16 -30.75
C VAL A 153 -12.38 19.35 -29.51
N ILE A 154 -13.49 19.69 -28.83
CA ILE A 154 -13.97 18.96 -27.64
C ILE A 154 -14.30 17.51 -27.98
N ALA A 155 -14.97 17.27 -29.11
CA ALA A 155 -15.36 15.92 -29.53
C ALA A 155 -14.15 15.00 -29.73
N ILE A 156 -13.12 15.48 -30.44
CA ILE A 156 -11.88 14.71 -30.65
C ILE A 156 -11.13 14.52 -29.33
N GLY A 157 -11.06 15.54 -28.47
CA GLY A 157 -10.43 15.42 -27.15
C GLY A 157 -11.08 14.33 -26.29
N ARG A 158 -12.41 14.29 -26.23
CA ARG A 158 -13.16 13.25 -25.49
C ARG A 158 -12.96 11.86 -26.07
N GLU A 159 -12.89 11.74 -27.39
CA GLU A 159 -12.65 10.46 -28.04
C GLU A 159 -11.25 9.91 -27.69
N ILE A 160 -10.22 10.78 -27.72
CA ILE A 160 -8.85 10.41 -27.30
C ILE A 160 -8.84 9.98 -25.83
N GLU A 161 -9.44 10.79 -24.95
CA GLU A 161 -9.53 10.50 -23.51
C GLU A 161 -10.22 9.15 -23.25
N SER A 162 -11.36 8.89 -23.91
CA SER A 162 -12.07 7.61 -23.80
C SER A 162 -11.19 6.42 -24.22
N ASN A 163 -10.48 6.52 -25.35
CA ASN A 163 -9.61 5.44 -25.82
C ASN A 163 -8.42 5.18 -24.87
N ILE A 164 -7.87 6.24 -24.26
CA ILE A 164 -6.81 6.11 -23.25
C ILE A 164 -7.35 5.41 -22.00
N LEU A 165 -8.53 5.81 -21.51
CA LEU A 165 -9.19 5.15 -20.38
C LEU A 165 -9.51 3.68 -20.69
N ASP A 166 -9.91 3.35 -21.91
CA ASP A 166 -10.16 1.95 -22.31
C ASP A 166 -8.88 1.11 -22.27
N ARG A 167 -7.75 1.65 -22.76
CA ARG A 167 -6.43 0.99 -22.66
C ARG A 167 -5.99 0.81 -21.21
N GLU A 168 -6.22 1.80 -20.38
CA GLU A 168 -5.93 1.75 -18.94
C GLU A 168 -6.74 0.64 -18.26
N ASN A 169 -8.05 0.62 -18.50
CA ASN A 169 -8.98 -0.37 -17.97
C ASN A 169 -8.65 -1.79 -18.43
N GLU A 170 -8.19 -1.98 -19.67
CA GLU A 170 -7.73 -3.29 -20.16
C GLU A 170 -6.58 -3.82 -19.30
N ILE A 171 -5.59 -2.96 -19.01
CA ILE A 171 -4.44 -3.31 -18.18
C ILE A 171 -4.89 -3.60 -16.75
N ILE A 172 -5.65 -2.70 -16.13
CA ILE A 172 -6.17 -2.87 -14.75
C ILE A 172 -6.96 -4.18 -14.63
N THR A 173 -7.85 -4.45 -15.58
CA THR A 173 -8.66 -5.68 -15.60
C THR A 173 -7.78 -6.92 -15.65
N ALA A 174 -6.71 -6.93 -16.46
CA ALA A 174 -5.78 -8.05 -16.52
C ALA A 174 -5.07 -8.30 -15.17
N PHE A 175 -4.71 -7.24 -14.45
CA PHE A 175 -4.16 -7.36 -13.09
C PHE A 175 -5.20 -7.88 -12.09
N GLN A 176 -6.40 -7.31 -12.09
CA GLN A 176 -7.48 -7.72 -11.18
C GLN A 176 -7.87 -9.18 -11.41
N ASP A 177 -8.17 -9.59 -12.65
CA ASP A 177 -8.56 -10.96 -13.01
C ASP A 177 -7.46 -11.97 -12.71
N GLY A 178 -6.19 -11.57 -12.87
CA GLY A 178 -5.04 -12.43 -12.63
C GLY A 178 -4.68 -12.59 -11.15
N LEU A 179 -4.84 -11.54 -10.33
CA LEU A 179 -4.30 -11.48 -8.98
C LEU A 179 -5.35 -11.62 -7.88
N ILE A 180 -6.56 -11.09 -8.05
CA ILE A 180 -7.63 -11.22 -7.04
C ILE A 180 -7.90 -12.69 -6.66
N PRO A 181 -7.97 -13.65 -7.60
CA PRO A 181 -8.19 -15.06 -7.24
C PRO A 181 -7.08 -15.70 -6.40
N LEU A 182 -5.91 -15.07 -6.31
CA LEU A 182 -4.77 -15.53 -5.51
C LEU A 182 -4.74 -14.90 -4.11
N ALA A 183 -5.60 -13.93 -3.84
CA ALA A 183 -5.67 -13.20 -2.58
C ALA A 183 -6.91 -13.57 -1.76
N LEU A 184 -6.77 -13.44 -0.44
CA LEU A 184 -7.88 -13.57 0.50
C LEU A 184 -8.70 -12.28 0.59
N ASP A 185 -8.03 -11.15 0.37
CA ASP A 185 -8.62 -9.82 0.36
C ASP A 185 -7.76 -8.88 -0.51
N TYR A 186 -8.36 -7.82 -1.03
CA TYR A 186 -7.66 -6.82 -1.83
C TYR A 186 -8.20 -5.41 -1.54
N VAL A 187 -7.32 -4.43 -1.64
CA VAL A 187 -7.66 -3.00 -1.52
C VAL A 187 -7.03 -2.28 -2.69
N GLU A 188 -7.86 -1.63 -3.49
CA GLU A 188 -7.41 -0.68 -4.50
C GLU A 188 -7.33 0.71 -3.88
N ASN A 189 -6.16 1.33 -4.02
CA ASN A 189 -5.84 2.64 -3.48
C ASN A 189 -5.83 3.68 -4.60
N GLU A 190 -6.05 4.95 -4.24
CA GLU A 190 -5.93 6.05 -5.19
C GLU A 190 -4.53 6.10 -5.81
N SER A 191 -4.50 6.40 -7.10
CA SER A 191 -3.26 6.67 -7.84
C SER A 191 -2.63 7.98 -7.37
N MET A 192 -1.35 7.94 -7.03
CA MET A 192 -0.64 9.08 -6.44
C MET A 192 -0.06 10.05 -7.49
N THR A 193 -0.07 9.67 -8.76
CA THR A 193 0.51 10.41 -9.89
C THR A 193 -0.24 10.04 -11.17
N ASP A 194 -0.33 10.94 -12.14
CA ASP A 194 -0.95 10.68 -13.45
C ASP A 194 -0.29 9.52 -14.22
N LEU A 195 0.98 9.21 -13.92
CA LEU A 195 1.68 8.07 -14.53
C LEU A 195 1.32 6.71 -13.93
N MET A 196 0.65 6.70 -12.78
CA MET A 196 0.28 5.49 -12.03
C MET A 196 -1.15 5.13 -12.39
N ILE A 197 -1.31 4.01 -13.09
CA ILE A 197 -2.61 3.53 -13.54
C ILE A 197 -3.22 2.52 -12.57
N TYR A 198 -2.40 1.90 -11.71
CA TYR A 198 -2.90 0.93 -10.75
C TYR A 198 -2.08 0.93 -9.48
N ASN A 199 -2.76 0.89 -8.32
CA ASN A 199 -2.15 0.86 -7.01
C ASN A 199 -2.99 -0.02 -6.08
N ALA A 200 -2.61 -1.27 -5.91
CA ALA A 200 -3.38 -2.20 -5.08
C ALA A 200 -2.51 -2.92 -4.06
N ALA A 201 -3.12 -3.23 -2.92
CA ALA A 201 -2.60 -4.11 -1.90
C ALA A 201 -3.42 -5.40 -1.88
N TYR A 202 -2.75 -6.51 -1.62
CA TYR A 202 -3.34 -7.85 -1.59
C TYR A 202 -2.93 -8.55 -0.31
N LEU A 203 -3.91 -9.14 0.39
CA LEU A 203 -3.66 -10.01 1.52
C LEU A 203 -3.60 -11.45 1.03
N ILE A 204 -2.42 -12.04 1.07
CA ILE A 204 -2.18 -13.39 0.53
C ILE A 204 -1.63 -14.32 1.63
N PRO A 205 -1.83 -15.65 1.53
CA PRO A 205 -1.13 -16.58 2.40
C PRO A 205 0.39 -16.42 2.27
N TRP A 206 1.12 -16.47 3.40
CA TRP A 206 2.55 -16.17 3.43
C TRP A 206 3.38 -16.99 2.43
N ASN A 207 3.01 -18.27 2.29
CA ASN A 207 3.71 -19.24 1.43
C ASN A 207 3.30 -19.16 -0.05
N SER A 208 2.29 -18.35 -0.40
CA SER A 208 1.82 -18.19 -1.77
C SER A 208 2.54 -17.06 -2.53
N GLU A 209 3.48 -16.37 -1.89
CA GLU A 209 4.11 -15.17 -2.47
C GLU A 209 4.88 -15.46 -3.76
N GLU A 210 5.61 -16.56 -3.85
CA GLU A 210 6.32 -16.94 -5.08
C GLU A 210 5.34 -17.12 -6.26
N LYS A 211 4.23 -17.82 -6.02
CA LYS A 211 3.16 -18.00 -7.02
C LYS A 211 2.53 -16.66 -7.41
N PHE A 212 2.32 -15.76 -6.44
CA PHE A 212 1.76 -14.44 -6.70
C PHE A 212 2.73 -13.59 -7.54
N SER A 213 4.02 -13.57 -7.20
CA SER A 213 5.05 -12.86 -7.95
C SER A 213 5.16 -13.38 -9.39
N GLN A 214 5.14 -14.70 -9.59
CA GLN A 214 5.13 -15.31 -10.92
C GLN A 214 3.91 -14.85 -11.73
N LYS A 215 2.73 -14.73 -11.09
CA LYS A 215 1.54 -14.25 -11.79
C LYS A 215 1.66 -12.78 -12.21
N VAL A 216 2.28 -11.93 -11.38
CA VAL A 216 2.59 -10.54 -11.75
C VAL A 216 3.52 -10.50 -12.98
N GLU A 217 4.55 -11.35 -13.02
CA GLU A 217 5.46 -11.44 -14.16
C GLU A 217 4.76 -11.97 -15.43
N GLU A 218 3.87 -12.95 -15.32
CA GLU A 218 3.05 -13.43 -16.45
C GLU A 218 2.22 -12.31 -17.08
N ILE A 219 1.61 -11.45 -16.25
CA ILE A 219 0.79 -10.32 -16.72
C ILE A 219 1.67 -9.25 -17.35
N ASP A 220 2.84 -8.94 -16.77
CA ASP A 220 3.80 -7.99 -17.36
C ASP A 220 4.24 -8.45 -18.77
N ASN A 221 4.48 -9.74 -18.95
CA ASN A 221 4.86 -10.33 -20.24
C ASN A 221 3.75 -10.24 -21.30
N TYR A 222 2.48 -10.09 -20.89
CA TYR A 222 1.37 -9.83 -21.81
C TYR A 222 1.40 -8.38 -22.36
N PHE A 223 2.03 -7.44 -21.64
CA PHE A 223 2.18 -6.03 -22.03
C PHE A 223 3.66 -5.63 -22.24
N PRO A 224 4.39 -6.28 -23.17
CA PRO A 224 5.83 -6.18 -23.24
C PRO A 224 6.30 -4.73 -23.49
N LYS A 225 7.18 -4.24 -22.61
CA LYS A 225 7.79 -2.89 -22.65
C LYS A 225 6.81 -1.71 -22.55
N ARG A 226 5.55 -1.95 -22.20
CA ARG A 226 4.55 -0.89 -21.97
C ARG A 226 4.53 -0.42 -20.52
N LEU A 227 4.78 -1.34 -19.59
CA LEU A 227 4.59 -1.13 -18.16
C LEU A 227 5.91 -1.02 -17.41
N ARG A 228 5.87 -0.27 -16.32
CA ARG A 228 6.83 -0.35 -15.23
C ARG A 228 6.08 -0.78 -13.99
N ILE A 229 6.34 -1.98 -13.50
CA ILE A 229 5.69 -2.52 -12.29
C ILE A 229 6.62 -2.32 -11.10
N ARG A 230 6.05 -1.90 -9.96
CA ARG A 230 6.71 -1.99 -8.66
C ARG A 230 5.93 -2.98 -7.81
N TYR A 231 6.58 -4.11 -7.51
CA TYR A 231 6.09 -5.11 -6.59
C TYR A 231 6.78 -4.96 -5.25
N ASN A 232 6.02 -4.76 -4.18
CA ASN A 232 6.51 -4.79 -2.81
C ASN A 232 5.96 -6.02 -2.12
N ASN A 233 6.81 -7.01 -1.85
CA ASN A 233 6.36 -8.23 -1.19
C ASN A 233 6.44 -8.15 0.33
N PHE A 234 7.21 -7.23 0.91
CA PHE A 234 7.49 -7.22 2.34
C PHE A 234 7.22 -5.84 2.93
N THR A 235 6.10 -5.72 3.65
CA THR A 235 5.73 -4.52 4.40
C THR A 235 4.77 -4.91 5.52
N ALA A 236 4.63 -4.05 6.53
CA ALA A 236 3.60 -4.23 7.54
C ALA A 236 2.20 -4.04 6.91
N PRO A 237 1.17 -4.78 7.36
CA PRO A 237 -0.09 -4.89 6.62
C PRO A 237 -1.05 -3.69 6.79
N TYR A 238 -0.59 -2.46 6.55
CA TYR A 238 -1.33 -1.22 6.77
C TYR A 238 -2.71 -1.17 6.07
N ASN A 239 -2.85 -1.79 4.89
CA ASN A 239 -4.09 -1.73 4.11
C ASN A 239 -5.20 -2.62 4.68
N PHE A 240 -4.85 -3.59 5.54
CA PHE A 240 -5.79 -4.60 6.03
C PHE A 240 -6.07 -4.52 7.53
N THR A 241 -5.62 -3.45 8.19
CA THR A 241 -5.65 -3.29 9.66
C THR A 241 -6.52 -2.13 10.15
N GLN A 242 -7.48 -1.67 9.34
CA GLN A 242 -8.37 -0.55 9.70
C GLN A 242 -9.36 -0.96 10.80
N LEU A 243 -9.51 -0.08 11.78
CA LEU A 243 -10.38 -0.19 12.96
C LEU A 243 -11.64 0.68 12.76
N ASP A 244 -12.33 0.47 11.64
CA ASP A 244 -13.59 1.15 11.33
C ASP A 244 -14.79 0.43 11.98
#